data_AF-A0A915MIQ5-F1
#
_entry.id   AF-A0A915MIQ5-F1
#
_cell.length_a   1.000
_cell.length_b   1.000
_cell.length_c   1.000
_cell.angle_alpha   90.00
_cell.angle_beta   90.00
_cell.angle_gamma   90.00
#
_symmetry.space_group_name_H-M   'P 1'
#
loop_
_entity.id
_entity.type
_entity.pdbx_description
1 polymer ?
#
loop_
_entity_poly.entity_id
_entity_poly.type
_entity_poly.pdbx_seq_one_letter_code
_entity_poly.pdbx_strand_id
1 'polypeptide(L)'
;MALIPPQEPLIECLVCSDKFKFDEEKIIYCNNACDNVENESSSNTQIHPFCHDCILGLASAAVGEIPLAKGGIGLRCMMTGCDNPILYSEIYKLLPSEIQNKLEERMFEESIGMALLVNLERCKNCNFAIELEMDKKINKVFDCIACNAQFCRICERDWDDEHIGLSCEEMDKKDKKEREM
;
A
#
# COMPACT_ATOMS: atom_id res chain seq x y z
N MET A 1 3.11 -22.27 -54.96
CA MET A 1 2.91 -22.51 -53.52
C MET A 1 2.94 -21.16 -52.82
N ALA A 2 1.81 -20.69 -52.32
CA ALA A 2 1.79 -19.47 -51.52
C ALA A 2 2.45 -19.79 -50.16
N LEU A 3 3.52 -19.07 -49.84
CA LEU A 3 4.13 -19.11 -48.52
C LEU A 3 3.15 -18.43 -47.56
N ILE A 4 2.60 -19.20 -46.62
CA ILE A 4 1.81 -18.66 -45.53
C ILE A 4 2.81 -17.86 -44.66
N PRO A 5 2.62 -16.55 -44.45
CA PRO A 5 3.50 -15.79 -43.58
C PRO A 5 3.43 -16.37 -42.16
N PRO A 6 4.54 -16.37 -41.40
CA PRO A 6 4.53 -16.84 -40.01
C PRO A 6 3.49 -16.02 -39.24
N GLN A 7 2.49 -16.69 -38.69
CA GLN A 7 1.51 -16.09 -37.80
C GLN A 7 2.27 -15.67 -36.53
N GLU A 8 2.30 -14.37 -36.25
CA GLU A 8 2.87 -13.86 -35.00
C GLU A 8 2.10 -14.46 -33.80
N PRO A 9 2.79 -14.90 -32.74
CA PRO A 9 2.11 -15.48 -31.58
C PRO A 9 1.27 -14.41 -30.89
N LEU A 10 -0.04 -14.65 -30.82
CA LEU A 10 -0.97 -13.83 -30.06
C LEU A 10 -0.97 -14.24 -28.59
N ILE A 11 -1.01 -13.26 -27.70
CA ILE A 11 -1.14 -13.45 -26.25
C ILE A 11 -2.58 -13.20 -25.85
N GLU A 12 -3.15 -14.12 -25.07
CA GLU A 12 -4.53 -14.02 -24.58
C GLU A 12 -4.55 -13.48 -23.14
N CYS A 13 -5.32 -12.41 -22.90
CA CYS A 13 -5.53 -11.88 -21.55
C CYS A 13 -6.36 -12.85 -20.72
N LEU A 14 -5.88 -13.23 -19.52
CA LEU A 14 -6.56 -14.22 -18.69
C LEU A 14 -7.83 -13.71 -17.98
N VAL A 15 -8.16 -12.43 -18.13
CA VAL A 15 -9.38 -11.83 -17.55
C VAL A 15 -10.46 -11.64 -18.59
N CYS A 16 -10.16 -10.96 -19.71
CA CYS A 16 -11.15 -10.68 -20.76
C CYS A 16 -11.13 -11.68 -21.93
N SER A 17 -10.12 -12.56 -22.02
CA SER A 17 -9.91 -13.51 -23.13
C SER A 17 -9.65 -12.87 -24.51
N ASP A 18 -9.44 -11.55 -24.56
CA ASP A 18 -9.02 -10.87 -25.79
C ASP A 18 -7.57 -11.24 -26.16
N LYS A 19 -7.26 -11.15 -27.46
CA LYS A 19 -5.98 -11.58 -28.04
C LYS A 19 -5.21 -10.38 -28.58
N PHE A 20 -3.96 -10.27 -28.15
CA PHE A 20 -3.09 -9.12 -28.34
C PHE A 20 -1.81 -9.56 -29.05
N LYS A 21 -1.23 -8.69 -29.88
CA LYS A 21 0.12 -8.91 -30.42
C LYS A 21 1.16 -8.48 -29.40
N PHE A 22 2.31 -9.16 -29.38
CA PHE A 22 3.40 -8.90 -28.44
C PHE A 22 3.91 -7.44 -28.48
N ASP A 23 3.87 -6.77 -29.64
CA ASP A 23 4.52 -5.46 -29.86
C ASP A 23 3.57 -4.24 -29.83
N GLU A 24 2.26 -4.40 -30.02
CA GLU A 24 1.33 -3.26 -30.18
C GLU A 24 0.65 -2.85 -28.85
N GLU A 25 0.42 -3.81 -27.96
CA GLU A 25 -0.31 -3.59 -26.71
C GLU A 25 0.54 -4.12 -25.55
N LYS A 26 0.88 -3.25 -24.59
CA LYS A 26 1.66 -3.63 -23.41
C LYS A 26 0.89 -4.68 -22.61
N ILE A 27 1.20 -5.95 -22.83
CA ILE A 27 0.79 -7.04 -21.96
C ILE A 27 1.64 -7.00 -20.70
N ILE A 28 0.97 -7.08 -19.56
CA ILE A 28 1.56 -7.07 -18.23
C ILE A 28 1.49 -8.49 -17.68
N TYR A 29 2.55 -8.91 -16.99
CA TYR A 29 2.63 -10.26 -16.41
C TYR A 29 2.70 -10.17 -14.88
N CYS A 30 2.19 -11.18 -14.19
CA CYS A 30 2.60 -11.36 -12.80
C CYS A 30 4.05 -11.85 -12.73
N ASN A 31 4.76 -11.45 -11.69
CA ASN A 31 6.16 -11.79 -11.44
C ASN A 31 6.24 -12.96 -10.47
N ASN A 32 7.10 -13.93 -10.74
CA ASN A 32 7.30 -15.04 -9.81
C ASN A 32 7.89 -14.49 -8.50
N ALA A 33 7.18 -14.65 -7.39
CA ALA A 33 7.67 -14.24 -6.08
C ALA A 33 8.81 -15.15 -5.54
N CYS A 34 9.15 -16.21 -6.28
CA CYS A 34 10.10 -17.26 -5.91
C CYS A 34 11.37 -17.19 -6.79
N ASP A 35 12.30 -16.29 -6.45
CA ASP A 35 13.69 -16.35 -6.94
C ASP A 35 14.70 -16.67 -5.83
N ASN A 36 14.24 -17.18 -4.67
CA ASN A 36 15.13 -17.63 -3.59
C ASN A 36 14.80 -19.06 -3.10
N VAL A 37 15.62 -19.99 -3.62
CA VAL A 37 16.25 -21.15 -2.95
C VAL A 37 15.35 -22.27 -2.40
N GLU A 38 15.49 -23.44 -3.05
CA GLU A 38 15.31 -24.80 -2.50
C GLU A 38 13.92 -25.17 -1.95
N ASN A 39 12.94 -25.40 -2.84
CA ASN A 39 11.96 -26.45 -2.61
C ASN A 39 11.42 -26.97 -3.94
N GLU A 40 11.95 -28.12 -4.37
CA GLU A 40 11.42 -28.94 -5.45
C GLU A 40 10.10 -29.60 -5.01
N SER A 41 9.01 -28.83 -4.92
CA SER A 41 7.64 -29.36 -5.00
C SER A 41 6.62 -28.24 -4.86
N SER A 42 6.23 -27.61 -5.96
CA SER A 42 4.83 -27.32 -6.30
C SER A 42 4.78 -26.63 -7.66
N SER A 43 4.24 -27.36 -8.62
CA SER A 43 3.98 -27.00 -10.01
C SER A 43 3.21 -25.67 -10.17
N ASN A 44 3.89 -24.61 -10.59
CA ASN A 44 3.52 -23.74 -11.72
C ASN A 44 4.35 -22.46 -11.72
N THR A 45 5.43 -22.45 -12.49
CA THR A 45 6.15 -21.25 -12.95
C THR A 45 5.33 -20.46 -13.98
N GLN A 46 4.00 -20.41 -13.81
CA GLN A 46 3.09 -19.80 -14.78
C GLN A 46 3.06 -18.29 -14.57
N ILE A 47 3.65 -17.58 -15.52
CA ILE A 47 3.47 -16.13 -15.68
C ILE A 47 2.11 -15.89 -16.33
N HIS A 48 1.30 -15.02 -15.73
CA HIS A 48 -0.08 -14.78 -16.14
C HIS A 48 -0.19 -13.44 -16.89
N PRO A 49 -0.55 -13.44 -18.19
CA PRO A 49 -0.69 -12.23 -18.99
C PRO A 49 -2.03 -11.51 -18.77
N PHE A 50 -1.97 -10.18 -18.71
CA PHE A 50 -3.10 -9.28 -18.57
C PHE A 50 -2.97 -8.11 -19.53
N CYS A 51 -4.08 -7.70 -20.14
CA CYS A 51 -4.11 -6.48 -20.94
C CYS A 51 -4.14 -5.23 -20.05
N HIS A 52 -3.78 -4.10 -20.65
CA HIS A 52 -3.75 -2.80 -19.99
C HIS A 52 -5.08 -2.43 -19.30
N ASP A 53 -6.21 -2.62 -19.98
CA ASP A 53 -7.53 -2.27 -19.43
C ASP A 53 -7.88 -3.10 -18.19
N CYS A 54 -7.55 -4.40 -18.19
CA CYS A 54 -7.77 -5.26 -17.04
C CYS A 54 -6.88 -4.84 -15.86
N ILE A 55 -5.63 -4.48 -16.11
CA ILE A 55 -4.74 -3.93 -15.07
C ILE A 55 -5.29 -2.62 -14.51
N LEU A 56 -5.79 -1.73 -15.36
CA LEU A 56 -6.39 -0.48 -14.93
C LEU A 56 -7.64 -0.72 -14.07
N GLY A 57 -8.49 -1.66 -14.46
CA GLY A 57 -9.66 -2.08 -13.68
C GLY A 57 -9.27 -2.63 -12.31
N LEU A 58 -8.24 -3.49 -12.26
CA LEU A 58 -7.71 -4.03 -10.99
C LEU A 58 -7.13 -2.92 -10.11
N ALA A 59 -6.31 -2.04 -10.65
CA ALA A 59 -5.73 -0.92 -9.91
C ALA A 59 -6.81 0.01 -9.36
N SER A 60 -7.84 0.31 -10.17
CA SER A 60 -8.97 1.14 -9.75
C SER A 60 -9.73 0.52 -8.58
N ALA A 61 -9.99 -0.78 -8.62
CA ALA A 61 -10.69 -1.46 -7.55
C ALA A 61 -9.78 -1.78 -6.35
N ALA A 62 -8.45 -1.81 -6.53
CA ALA A 62 -7.45 -1.89 -5.47
C ALA A 62 -7.31 -0.61 -4.67
N VAL A 63 -7.82 0.53 -5.17
CA VAL A 63 -8.04 1.71 -4.32
C VAL A 63 -9.08 1.42 -3.24
N GLY A 64 -10.13 0.64 -3.54
CA GLY A 64 -11.23 0.35 -2.61
C GLY A 64 -11.01 -0.89 -1.75
N GLU A 65 -10.99 -2.08 -2.35
CA GLU A 65 -11.05 -3.35 -1.59
C GLU A 65 -10.19 -4.48 -2.19
N ILE A 66 -9.64 -4.34 -3.39
CA ILE A 66 -8.87 -5.42 -4.01
C ILE A 66 -7.51 -5.63 -3.32
N PRO A 67 -7.10 -6.89 -3.11
CA PRO A 67 -5.88 -7.21 -2.38
C PRO A 67 -4.63 -6.75 -3.14
N LEU A 68 -3.81 -5.97 -2.46
CA LEU A 68 -2.43 -5.75 -2.84
C LEU A 68 -1.65 -7.06 -2.76
N ALA A 69 -0.52 -7.11 -3.46
CA ALA A 69 0.47 -8.13 -3.21
C ALA A 69 1.05 -7.95 -1.80
N LYS A 70 1.42 -9.06 -1.15
CA LYS A 70 2.05 -9.04 0.18
C LYS A 70 3.26 -8.10 0.16
N GLY A 71 3.38 -7.29 1.20
CA GLY A 71 4.48 -6.35 1.39
C GLY A 71 4.33 -5.06 0.57
N GLY A 72 3.15 -4.80 -0.01
CA GLY A 72 2.88 -3.52 -0.67
C GLY A 72 3.74 -3.27 -1.91
N ILE A 73 4.15 -4.32 -2.64
CA ILE A 73 5.03 -4.20 -3.82
C ILE A 73 4.28 -4.01 -5.16
N GLY A 74 2.95 -4.08 -5.11
CA GLY A 74 2.08 -3.93 -6.28
C GLY A 74 0.74 -4.62 -6.09
N LEU A 75 0.12 -5.04 -7.18
CA LEU A 75 -1.19 -5.69 -7.17
C LEU A 75 -1.03 -7.20 -7.06
N ARG A 76 -1.96 -7.88 -6.39
CA ARG A 76 -2.00 -9.35 -6.43
C ARG A 76 -2.44 -9.82 -7.82
N CYS A 77 -1.84 -10.89 -8.32
CA CYS A 77 -2.29 -11.56 -9.54
C CYS A 77 -3.80 -11.86 -9.50
N MET A 78 -4.50 -11.65 -10.62
CA MET A 78 -5.94 -11.91 -10.74
C MET A 78 -6.28 -13.40 -10.83
N MET A 79 -5.29 -14.26 -11.10
CA MET A 79 -5.51 -15.69 -11.21
C MET A 79 -5.74 -16.33 -9.85
N THR A 80 -6.79 -17.15 -9.76
CA THR A 80 -7.17 -17.83 -8.53
C THR A 80 -6.03 -18.75 -8.06
N GLY A 81 -5.63 -18.60 -6.80
CA GLY A 81 -4.53 -19.38 -6.21
C GLY A 81 -3.12 -18.88 -6.55
N CYS A 82 -2.99 -17.75 -7.24
CA CYS A 82 -1.70 -17.13 -7.54
C CYS A 82 -1.42 -15.94 -6.60
N ASP A 83 -0.39 -16.08 -5.76
CA ASP A 83 0.07 -15.02 -4.85
C ASP A 83 1.12 -14.08 -5.48
N ASN A 84 1.47 -14.30 -6.74
CA ASN A 84 2.49 -13.54 -7.45
C ASN A 84 2.10 -12.04 -7.57
N PRO A 85 3.06 -11.12 -7.37
CA PRO A 85 2.81 -9.70 -7.57
C PRO A 85 2.79 -9.33 -9.06
N ILE A 86 1.90 -8.43 -9.43
CA ILE A 86 2.06 -7.55 -10.57
C ILE A 86 2.77 -6.30 -10.04
N LEU A 87 4.03 -6.09 -10.42
CA LEU A 87 4.87 -5.09 -9.78
C LEU A 87 4.40 -3.68 -10.11
N TYR A 88 4.35 -2.81 -9.09
CA TYR A 88 3.93 -1.44 -9.29
C TYR A 88 4.81 -0.69 -10.30
N SER A 89 6.12 -0.96 -10.32
CA SER A 89 7.08 -0.37 -11.25
C SER A 89 6.75 -0.64 -12.73
N GLU A 90 6.12 -1.77 -13.04
CA GLU A 90 5.75 -2.17 -14.39
C GLU A 90 4.47 -1.47 -14.86
N ILE A 91 3.56 -1.22 -13.93
CA ILE A 91 2.23 -0.66 -14.23
C ILE A 91 2.14 0.85 -13.96
N TYR A 92 3.08 1.44 -13.22
CA TYR A 92 3.04 2.85 -12.80
C TYR A 92 2.66 3.81 -13.93
N LYS A 93 3.40 3.76 -15.04
CA LYS A 93 3.21 4.65 -16.20
C LYS A 93 1.91 4.43 -16.96
N LEU A 94 1.20 3.34 -16.66
CA LEU A 94 -0.06 2.96 -17.30
C LEU A 94 -1.28 3.43 -16.52
N LEU A 95 -1.09 3.85 -15.27
CA LEU A 95 -2.15 4.28 -14.37
C LEU A 95 -2.34 5.80 -14.44
N PRO A 96 -3.60 6.29 -14.35
CA PRO A 96 -3.90 7.68 -14.06
C PRO A 96 -3.28 8.14 -12.73
N SER A 97 -2.87 9.40 -12.65
CA SER A 97 -2.23 9.98 -11.46
C SER A 97 -3.07 9.86 -10.18
N GLU A 98 -4.40 9.97 -10.28
CA GLU A 98 -5.29 9.79 -9.13
C GLU A 98 -5.22 8.36 -8.56
N ILE A 99 -5.10 7.35 -9.43
CA ILE A 99 -4.98 5.95 -9.01
C ILE A 99 -3.58 5.68 -8.46
N GLN A 100 -2.53 6.24 -9.07
CA GLN A 100 -1.15 6.11 -8.58
C GLN A 100 -1.04 6.54 -7.12
N ASN A 101 -1.48 7.75 -6.79
CA ASN A 101 -1.38 8.29 -5.42
C ASN A 101 -2.11 7.41 -4.39
N LYS A 102 -3.36 7.03 -4.68
CA LYS A 102 -4.16 6.20 -3.77
C LYS A 102 -3.59 4.79 -3.62
N LEU A 103 -3.02 4.24 -4.69
CA LEU A 103 -2.40 2.92 -4.65
C LEU A 103 -1.10 2.94 -3.85
N GLU A 104 -0.28 3.97 -4.00
CA GLU A 104 0.93 4.19 -3.20
C GLU A 104 0.63 4.32 -1.71
N GLU A 105 -0.39 5.10 -1.34
CA GLU A 105 -0.87 5.21 0.04
C GLU A 105 -1.22 3.83 0.60
N ARG A 106 -2.01 3.03 -0.13
CA ARG A 106 -2.36 1.68 0.31
C ARG A 106 -1.18 0.72 0.37
N MET A 107 -0.28 0.78 -0.60
CA MET A 107 0.94 -0.04 -0.62
C MET A 107 1.83 0.28 0.58
N PHE A 108 1.96 1.54 0.93
CA PHE A 108 2.68 1.98 2.13
C PHE A 108 2.02 1.44 3.41
N GLU A 109 0.68 1.52 3.51
CA GLU A 109 -0.06 0.98 4.65
C GLU A 109 0.08 -0.55 4.79
N GLU A 110 0.01 -1.29 3.68
CA GLU A 110 0.26 -2.74 3.65
C GLU A 110 1.70 -3.06 4.11
N SER A 111 2.68 -2.28 3.64
CA SER A 111 4.09 -2.44 4.01
C SER A 111 4.31 -2.21 5.51
N ILE A 112 3.70 -1.17 6.07
CA ILE A 112 3.74 -0.89 7.51
C ILE A 112 3.07 -2.01 8.30
N GLY A 113 1.90 -2.48 7.86
CA GLY A 113 1.17 -3.56 8.51
C GLY A 113 1.98 -4.84 8.62
N MET A 114 2.82 -5.12 7.62
CA MET A 114 3.72 -6.28 7.62
C MET A 114 5.03 -6.09 8.39
N ALA A 115 5.41 -4.86 8.72
CA ALA A 115 6.67 -4.57 9.40
C ALA A 115 6.68 -4.94 10.89
N LEU A 116 5.52 -5.33 11.47
CA LEU A 116 5.37 -5.76 12.87
C LEU A 116 5.95 -4.77 13.89
N LEU A 117 5.83 -3.47 13.61
CA LEU A 117 6.32 -2.39 14.46
C LEU A 117 5.55 -2.34 15.78
N VAL A 118 6.26 -2.34 16.91
CA VAL A 118 5.65 -2.47 18.25
C VAL A 118 5.13 -1.13 18.75
N ASN A 119 5.85 -0.05 18.50
CA ASN A 119 5.54 1.31 18.97
C ASN A 119 5.18 2.23 17.81
N LEU A 120 4.42 1.71 16.85
CA LEU A 120 3.91 2.51 15.74
C LEU A 120 2.83 3.48 16.24
N GLU A 121 3.05 4.76 16.00
CA GLU A 121 2.09 5.81 16.28
C GLU A 121 1.81 6.63 15.03
N ARG A 122 0.65 7.28 14.99
CA ARG A 122 0.19 8.07 13.84
C ARG A 122 -0.15 9.49 14.23
N CYS A 123 0.22 10.42 13.37
CA CYS A 123 -0.21 11.79 13.50
C CYS A 123 -1.72 11.89 13.28
N LYS A 124 -2.46 12.43 14.25
CA LYS A 124 -3.91 12.67 14.12
C LYS A 124 -4.29 13.71 13.06
N ASN A 125 -3.33 14.53 12.61
CA ASN A 125 -3.57 15.61 11.66
C ASN A 125 -3.34 15.18 10.19
N CYS A 126 -2.26 14.43 9.91
CA CYS A 126 -1.90 14.04 8.55
C CYS A 126 -1.72 12.53 8.34
N ASN A 127 -2.07 11.70 9.33
CA ASN A 127 -1.92 10.24 9.32
C ASN A 127 -0.49 9.70 9.15
N PHE A 128 0.52 10.57 9.18
CA PHE A 128 1.93 10.18 9.13
C PHE A 128 2.27 9.17 10.23
N ALA A 129 2.83 8.03 9.83
CA ALA A 129 3.18 6.94 10.73
C ALA A 129 4.66 6.98 11.11
N ILE A 130 4.95 6.76 12.39
CA ILE A 130 6.32 6.74 12.93
C ILE A 130 6.44 5.70 14.03
N GLU A 131 7.54 4.96 14.04
CA GLU A 131 7.91 4.15 15.19
C GLU A 131 8.67 5.01 16.20
N LEU A 132 8.17 5.06 17.44
CA LEU A 132 8.82 5.80 18.52
C LEU A 132 9.49 4.83 19.49
N GLU A 133 10.82 4.89 19.57
CA GLU A 133 11.61 4.05 20.48
C GLU A 133 11.26 4.27 21.96
N MET A 134 10.98 5.53 22.31
CA MET A 134 10.71 5.91 23.69
C MET A 134 9.24 5.68 24.06
N ASP A 135 9.03 4.99 25.18
CA ASP A 135 7.70 4.79 25.76
C ASP A 135 7.00 6.14 26.06
N LYS A 136 5.67 6.15 25.92
CA LYS A 136 4.80 7.33 26.15
C LYS A 136 4.94 7.93 27.56
N LYS A 137 5.36 7.15 28.55
CA LYS A 137 5.60 7.61 29.92
C LYS A 137 6.89 8.43 30.03
N ILE A 138 7.89 8.15 29.18
CA ILE A 138 9.17 8.86 29.17
C ILE A 138 9.06 10.09 28.26
N ASN A 139 8.57 9.91 27.03
CA ASN A 139 8.28 10.99 26.11
C ASN A 139 6.77 11.10 25.88
N LYS A 140 6.14 12.12 26.49
CA LYS A 140 4.70 12.34 26.40
C LYS A 140 4.27 13.08 25.13
N VAL A 141 5.20 13.57 24.31
CA VAL A 141 4.92 14.41 23.15
C VAL A 141 5.09 13.61 21.87
N PHE A 142 4.08 13.64 21.02
CA PHE A 142 4.19 13.21 19.64
C PHE A 142 4.62 14.44 18.83
N ASP A 143 5.69 14.32 18.07
CA ASP A 143 6.15 15.37 17.17
C ASP A 143 6.10 14.87 15.73
N CYS A 144 5.17 15.43 14.95
CA CYS A 144 5.01 15.03 13.56
C CYS A 144 6.07 15.70 12.67
N ILE A 145 7.07 14.94 12.25
CA ILE A 145 8.09 15.44 11.31
C ILE A 145 7.56 15.80 9.91
N ALA A 146 6.31 15.42 9.58
CA ALA A 146 5.69 15.70 8.29
C ALA A 146 4.87 17.00 8.28
N CYS A 147 4.08 17.28 9.32
CA CYS A 147 3.21 18.47 9.38
C CYS A 147 3.49 19.41 10.56
N ASN A 148 4.50 19.09 11.39
CA ASN A 148 4.89 19.82 12.60
C ASN A 148 3.81 19.92 13.68
N ALA A 149 2.73 19.15 13.57
CA ALA A 149 1.73 19.05 14.63
C ALA A 149 2.34 18.34 15.85
N GLN A 150 2.14 18.93 17.02
CA GLN A 150 2.56 18.36 18.30
C GLN A 150 1.34 18.12 19.19
N PHE A 151 1.28 16.95 19.81
CA PHE A 151 0.19 16.58 20.71
C PHE A 151 0.66 15.61 21.79
N CYS A 152 -0.08 15.56 22.90
CA CYS A 152 0.23 14.62 23.97
C CYS A 152 -0.10 13.18 23.53
N ARG A 153 0.87 12.26 23.61
CA ARG A 153 0.72 10.82 23.31
C ARG A 153 -0.22 10.08 24.27
N ILE A 154 -0.58 10.69 25.40
CA ILE A 154 -1.42 10.11 26.46
C ILE A 154 -2.86 10.61 26.35
N CYS A 155 -3.08 11.93 26.29
CA CYS A 155 -4.43 12.51 26.29
C CYS A 155 -4.87 13.05 24.92
N GLU A 156 -4.00 12.97 23.91
CA GLU A 156 -4.25 13.38 22.52
C GLU A 156 -4.59 14.86 22.30
N ARG A 157 -4.54 15.69 23.34
CA ARG A 157 -4.66 17.16 23.23
C ARG A 157 -3.45 17.75 22.52
N ASP A 158 -3.66 18.91 21.90
CA ASP A 158 -2.57 19.68 21.29
C ASP A 158 -1.53 20.04 22.36
N TRP A 159 -0.26 20.03 21.96
CA TRP A 159 0.84 20.33 22.86
C TRP A 159 1.12 21.84 22.82
N ASP A 160 0.43 22.58 23.68
CA ASP A 160 0.52 24.03 23.79
C ASP A 160 1.09 24.47 25.15
N ASP A 161 1.25 25.79 25.34
CA ASP A 161 1.73 26.40 26.57
C ASP A 161 0.86 26.05 27.80
N GLU A 162 -0.40 25.68 27.60
CA GLU A 162 -1.29 25.29 28.69
C GLU A 162 -1.03 23.85 29.15
N HIS A 163 -0.70 22.95 28.21
CA HIS A 163 -0.34 21.57 28.52
C HIS A 163 1.12 21.43 29.03
N ILE A 164 2.01 22.34 28.66
CA ILE A 164 3.41 22.34 29.11
C ILE A 164 3.49 22.49 30.63
N GLY A 165 4.14 21.52 31.28
CA GLY A 165 4.33 21.53 32.73
C GLY A 165 3.14 21.04 33.55
N LEU A 166 2.01 20.72 32.92
CA LEU A 166 0.86 20.08 33.56
C LEU A 166 0.78 18.59 33.21
N SER A 167 0.27 17.80 34.15
CA SER A 167 -0.15 16.43 33.89
C SER A 167 -1.49 16.40 33.15
N CYS A 168 -1.76 15.31 32.43
CA CYS A 168 -3.04 15.13 31.75
C CYS A 168 -4.24 15.20 32.72
N GLU A 169 -4.06 14.75 33.96
CA GLU A 169 -5.09 14.83 35.01
C GLU A 169 -5.37 16.26 35.48
N GLU A 170 -4.35 17.11 35.52
CA GLU A 170 -4.50 18.53 35.86
C GLU A 170 -5.23 19.27 34.73
N MET A 171 -4.93 18.93 33.48
CA MET A 171 -5.66 19.44 32.31
C MET A 171 -7.14 19.05 32.37
N ASP A 172 -7.46 17.78 32.65
CA ASP A 172 -8.84 17.31 32.80
C ASP A 172 -9.61 18.07 33.91
N LYS A 173 -8.93 18.41 35.01
CA LYS A 173 -9.53 19.18 36.11
C LYS A 173 -9.76 20.64 35.72
N LYS A 174 -8.87 21.24 34.93
CA LYS A 174 -9.01 22.61 34.44
C LYS A 174 -10.19 22.71 33.47
N ASP A 175 -10.26 21.81 32.48
CA ASP A 175 -11.37 21.74 31.51
C ASP A 175 -12.74 21.59 32.20
N LYS A 176 -12.81 20.77 33.26
CA LYS A 176 -14.07 20.58 34.02
C LYS A 176 -14.49 21.86 34.73
N LYS A 177 -13.56 22.56 35.40
CA LYS A 177 -13.86 23.82 36.09
C LYS A 177 -14.33 24.90 35.15
N GLU A 178 -13.75 24.98 33.95
CA GLU A 178 -14.13 25.99 32.94
C GLU A 178 -15.53 25.71 32.35
N ARG A 179 -15.94 24.45 32.23
CA ARG A 179 -17.29 24.08 31.74
C ARG A 179 -18.39 24.26 32.79
N GLU A 180 -18.03 24.34 34.05
CA GLU A 180 -18.95 24.53 35.19
C GLU A 180 -19.15 26.02 35.56
N MET A 181 -18.41 26.93 34.90
CA MET A 181 -18.56 28.38 34.98
C MET A 181 -19.44 28.92 33.85
#